data_AF-A0A9P5BVT1-F1
#
_entry.id   AF-A0A9P5BVT1-F1
#
_cell.length_a   1.000
_cell.length_b   1.000
_cell.length_c   1.000
_cell.angle_alpha   90.00
_cell.angle_beta   90.00
_cell.angle_gamma   90.00
#
_symmetry.space_group_name_H-M   'P 1'
#
loop_
_entity.id
_entity.type
_entity.pdbx_description
1 polymer ?
#
loop_
_entity_poly.entity_id
_entity_poly.type
_entity_poly.pdbx_seq_one_letter_code
_entity_poly.pdbx_strand_id
1 'polypeptide(L)'
;MAAHANSADHRWECCQNASEAQINAVRERVRWMHRVKWEGYARCNYCWAPQALCNRWEETDTPGAYARRRNALCQYVDVLQRAAAALRALRESACRPWLEQQMQEAATVQGSYDEQLRKWLGLKTKMSEKDL
;
A
#
# COMPACT_ATOMS: atom_id res chain seq x y z
N MET A 1 -37.51 4.60 -15.40
CA MET A 1 -37.29 4.14 -14.02
C MET A 1 -35.79 3.96 -13.83
N ALA A 2 -35.13 4.85 -13.09
CA ALA A 2 -33.70 4.77 -12.83
C ALA A 2 -33.46 3.61 -11.84
N ALA A 3 -32.72 2.60 -12.27
CA ALA A 3 -32.30 1.51 -11.40
C ALA A 3 -31.37 2.10 -10.33
N HIS A 4 -31.84 2.16 -9.08
CA HIS A 4 -30.97 2.40 -7.94
C HIS A 4 -29.99 1.22 -7.86
N ALA A 5 -28.77 1.43 -8.34
CA ALA A 5 -27.69 0.49 -8.15
C ALA A 5 -27.48 0.33 -6.65
N ASN A 6 -27.74 -0.88 -6.15
CA ASN A 6 -27.49 -1.26 -4.77
C ASN A 6 -25.99 -1.01 -4.50
N SER A 7 -25.65 0.01 -3.72
CA SER A 7 -24.25 0.50 -3.58
C SER A 7 -23.30 -0.52 -2.96
N ALA A 8 -23.85 -1.59 -2.39
CA ALA A 8 -23.13 -2.66 -1.72
C ALA A 8 -22.28 -3.54 -2.65
N ASP A 9 -22.51 -3.54 -3.97
CA ASP A 9 -21.80 -4.41 -4.91
C ASP A 9 -21.17 -3.65 -6.09
N HIS A 10 -20.81 -2.38 -5.85
CA HIS A 10 -20.16 -1.55 -6.85
C HIS A 10 -18.68 -1.93 -7.03
N ARG A 11 -18.37 -2.61 -8.13
CA ARG A 11 -17.01 -2.87 -8.58
C ARG A 11 -16.47 -1.70 -9.41
N TRP A 12 -15.27 -1.21 -9.07
CA TRP A 12 -14.65 -0.10 -9.79
C TRP A 12 -14.44 -0.40 -11.28
N GLU A 13 -14.24 -1.68 -11.64
CA GLU A 13 -14.08 -2.12 -13.02
C GLU A 13 -15.35 -1.91 -13.87
N CYS A 14 -16.50 -1.77 -13.22
CA CYS A 14 -17.82 -1.56 -13.83
C CYS A 14 -18.40 -0.20 -13.42
N CYS A 15 -17.56 0.75 -13.02
CA CYS A 15 -18.01 2.04 -12.55
C CYS A 15 -18.68 2.83 -13.67
N GLN A 16 -19.99 3.06 -13.56
CA GLN A 16 -20.78 3.81 -14.55
C GLN A 16 -20.37 5.29 -14.65
N ASN A 17 -19.71 5.81 -13.61
CA ASN A 17 -19.23 7.20 -13.56
C ASN A 17 -17.78 7.36 -14.06
N ALA A 18 -17.10 6.27 -14.39
CA ALA A 18 -15.73 6.30 -14.90
C ALA A 18 -15.73 6.08 -16.41
N SER A 19 -14.92 6.84 -17.14
CA SER A 19 -14.70 6.59 -18.56
C SER A 19 -13.92 5.29 -18.77
N GLU A 20 -14.06 4.69 -19.95
CA GLU A 20 -13.30 3.49 -20.31
C GLU A 20 -11.79 3.73 -20.23
N ALA A 21 -11.33 4.93 -20.60
CA ALA A 21 -9.94 5.34 -20.48
C ALA A 21 -9.47 5.36 -19.02
N GLN A 22 -10.28 5.86 -18.08
CA GLN A 22 -9.96 5.84 -16.65
C GLN A 22 -9.91 4.41 -16.10
N ILE A 23 -10.88 3.57 -16.46
CA ILE A 23 -10.90 2.15 -16.05
C ILE A 23 -9.64 1.43 -16.56
N ASN A 24 -9.27 1.65 -17.83
CA ASN A 24 -8.08 1.04 -18.42
C ASN A 24 -6.79 1.55 -17.77
N ALA A 25 -6.67 2.85 -17.48
CA ALA A 25 -5.52 3.41 -16.78
C ALA A 25 -5.31 2.78 -15.38
N VAL A 26 -6.39 2.60 -14.61
CA VAL A 26 -6.31 1.93 -13.30
C VAL A 26 -5.94 0.46 -13.47
N ARG A 27 -6.54 -0.25 -14.44
CA ARG A 27 -6.25 -1.66 -14.71
C ARG A 27 -4.80 -1.89 -15.10
N GLU A 28 -4.26 -1.06 -15.97
CA GLU A 28 -2.85 -1.08 -16.35
C GLU A 28 -1.94 -0.82 -15.15
N ARG A 29 -2.31 0.13 -14.28
CA ARG A 29 -1.52 0.40 -13.08
C ARG A 29 -1.56 -0.75 -12.07
N VAL A 30 -2.71 -1.41 -11.89
CA VAL A 30 -2.81 -2.65 -11.08
C VAL A 30 -1.85 -3.72 -11.62
N ARG A 31 -1.89 -3.99 -12.94
CA ARG A 31 -0.97 -4.95 -13.59
C ARG A 31 0.49 -4.54 -13.45
N TRP A 32 0.79 -3.26 -13.58
CA TRP A 32 2.15 -2.74 -13.38
C TRP A 32 2.65 -2.99 -11.95
N MET A 33 1.82 -2.74 -10.94
CA MET A 33 2.23 -2.94 -9.55
C MET A 33 2.53 -4.41 -9.20
N HIS A 34 1.91 -5.38 -9.90
CA HIS A 34 2.25 -6.81 -9.78
C HIS A 34 3.66 -7.14 -10.27
N ARG A 35 4.26 -6.30 -11.13
CA ARG A 35 5.63 -6.45 -11.63
C ARG A 35 6.67 -5.81 -10.72
N VAL A 36 6.23 -5.00 -9.74
CA VAL A 36 7.14 -4.35 -8.80
C VAL A 36 7.70 -5.41 -7.86
N LYS A 37 9.03 -5.45 -7.78
CA LYS A 37 9.80 -6.29 -6.86
C LYS A 37 9.78 -5.66 -5.48
N TRP A 38 8.88 -6.16 -4.64
CA TRP A 38 8.69 -5.64 -3.29
C TRP A 38 9.50 -6.39 -2.22
N GLU A 39 10.42 -7.29 -2.59
CA GLU A 39 11.13 -8.13 -1.62
C GLU A 39 11.88 -7.32 -0.55
N GLY A 40 12.27 -6.07 -0.88
CA GLY A 40 12.92 -5.14 0.03
C GLY A 40 12.03 -4.51 1.10
N TYR A 41 10.71 -4.66 1.08
CA TYR A 41 9.81 -3.92 1.99
C TYR A 41 9.03 -4.83 2.95
N ALA A 42 8.83 -4.35 4.18
CA ALA A 42 8.03 -5.00 5.21
C ALA A 42 6.53 -4.77 4.93
N ARG A 43 5.95 -5.59 4.05
CA ARG A 43 4.54 -5.50 3.65
C ARG A 43 3.76 -6.79 3.87
N CYS A 44 2.44 -6.67 3.90
CA CYS A 44 1.55 -7.81 3.75
C CYS A 44 1.55 -8.32 2.31
N ASN A 45 1.74 -9.62 2.10
CA ASN A 45 1.74 -10.21 0.75
C ASN A 45 0.36 -10.21 0.08
N TYR A 46 -0.71 -9.96 0.82
CA TYR A 46 -2.10 -9.99 0.34
C TYR A 46 -2.58 -8.59 -0.05
N CYS A 47 -2.58 -7.64 0.90
CA CYS A 47 -3.06 -6.27 0.62
C CYS A 47 -1.95 -5.28 0.23
N TRP A 48 -0.68 -5.67 0.36
CA TRP A 48 0.51 -4.87 0.07
C TRP A 48 0.71 -3.63 0.95
N ALA A 49 -0.14 -3.45 1.95
CA ALA A 49 0.08 -2.47 3.00
C ALA A 49 1.36 -2.75 3.79
N PRO A 50 2.03 -1.72 4.33
CA PRO A 50 3.03 -1.89 5.39
C PRO A 50 2.52 -2.81 6.50
N GLN A 51 3.38 -3.67 7.04
CA GLN A 51 3.00 -4.62 8.10
C GLN A 51 2.44 -3.89 9.34
N ALA A 52 2.98 -2.71 9.66
CA ALA A 52 2.49 -1.83 10.72
C ALA A 52 0.99 -1.47 10.62
N LEU A 53 0.45 -1.40 9.40
CA LEU A 53 -0.94 -1.00 9.15
C LEU A 53 -1.88 -2.20 8.94
N CYS A 54 -1.34 -3.36 8.59
CA CYS A 54 -2.17 -4.52 8.28
C CYS A 54 -2.47 -5.33 9.54
N ASN A 55 -3.76 -5.47 9.86
CA ASN A 55 -4.29 -6.23 11.00
C ASN A 55 -3.87 -7.72 11.07
N ARG A 56 -3.29 -8.26 10.00
CA ARG A 56 -2.74 -9.63 9.96
C ARG A 56 -1.38 -9.74 10.63
N TRP A 57 -0.73 -8.61 10.89
CA TRP A 57 0.59 -8.52 11.47
C TRP A 57 0.52 -7.85 12.84
N GLU A 58 1.42 -8.25 13.73
CA GLU A 58 1.68 -7.61 15.01
C GLU A 58 3.16 -7.36 15.15
N GLU A 59 3.51 -6.23 15.77
CA GLU A 59 4.89 -5.95 16.14
C GLU A 59 5.31 -6.92 17.25
N THR A 60 6.54 -7.42 17.17
CA THR A 60 7.12 -8.27 18.22
C THR A 60 7.81 -7.40 19.27
N ASP A 61 8.45 -8.04 20.25
CA ASP A 61 9.26 -7.32 21.25
C ASP A 61 10.47 -6.57 20.65
N THR A 62 10.80 -6.83 19.38
CA THR A 62 11.82 -6.09 18.64
C THR A 62 11.14 -5.01 17.78
N PRO A 63 11.38 -3.71 18.05
CA PRO A 63 10.79 -2.63 17.26
C PRO A 63 11.05 -2.78 15.76
N GLY A 64 9.99 -2.62 14.95
CA GLY A 64 10.03 -2.79 13.50
C GLY A 64 10.05 -4.24 13.01
N ALA A 65 10.05 -5.23 13.90
CA ALA A 65 9.89 -6.64 13.53
C ALA A 65 8.43 -7.06 13.67
N TYR A 66 7.88 -7.71 12.64
CA TYR A 66 6.46 -8.09 12.60
C TYR A 66 6.27 -9.60 12.45
N ALA A 67 5.42 -10.17 13.29
CA ALA A 67 4.96 -11.56 13.21
C ALA A 67 3.52 -11.63 12.70
N ARG A 68 3.12 -12.80 12.18
CA ARG A 68 1.73 -13.03 11.79
C ARG A 68 0.90 -13.32 13.04
N ARG A 69 -0.22 -12.61 13.19
CA ARG A 69 -1.22 -12.93 14.20
C ARG A 69 -1.86 -14.28 13.91
N ARG A 70 -2.10 -15.08 14.94
CA ARG A 70 -2.82 -16.35 14.83
C ARG A 70 -4.27 -16.09 14.41
N ASN A 71 -4.76 -16.82 13.39
CA ASN A 71 -6.13 -16.75 12.87
C ASN A 71 -6.57 -15.36 12.33
N ALA A 72 -5.67 -14.41 12.11
CA ALA A 72 -6.03 -13.11 11.56
C ALA A 72 -6.14 -13.14 10.03
N LEU A 73 -7.27 -12.63 9.52
CA LEU A 73 -7.48 -12.37 8.10
C LEU A 73 -7.02 -10.96 7.74
N CYS A 74 -6.55 -10.79 6.51
CA CYS A 74 -6.20 -9.47 6.00
C CYS A 74 -7.49 -8.68 5.72
N GLN A 75 -7.66 -7.53 6.38
CA GLN A 75 -8.84 -6.68 6.20
C GLN A 75 -8.93 -6.02 4.82
N TYR A 76 -7.79 -5.84 4.13
CA TYR A 76 -7.68 -4.99 2.95
C TYR A 76 -7.25 -5.75 1.69
N VAL A 77 -7.58 -7.04 1.58
CA VAL A 77 -7.20 -7.86 0.41
C VAL A 77 -7.60 -7.13 -0.87
N ASP A 78 -6.63 -6.87 -1.73
CA ASP A 78 -6.70 -6.06 -2.95
C ASP A 78 -7.17 -4.60 -2.82
N VAL A 79 -7.86 -4.20 -1.74
CA VAL A 79 -8.44 -2.86 -1.58
C VAL A 79 -7.35 -1.80 -1.61
N LEU A 80 -6.32 -1.94 -0.78
CA LEU A 80 -5.22 -0.98 -0.72
C LEU A 80 -4.40 -0.99 -2.01
N GLN A 81 -4.21 -2.15 -2.62
CA GLN A 81 -3.56 -2.27 -3.92
C GLN A 81 -4.32 -1.48 -5.00
N ARG A 82 -5.64 -1.69 -5.10
CA ARG A 82 -6.51 -1.03 -6.10
C ARG A 82 -6.59 0.47 -5.83
N ALA A 83 -6.69 0.88 -4.56
CA ALA A 83 -6.69 2.28 -4.17
C ALA A 83 -5.38 2.98 -4.56
N ALA A 84 -4.22 2.37 -4.27
CA ALA A 84 -2.93 2.89 -4.66
C ALA A 84 -2.78 2.96 -6.20
N ALA A 85 -3.25 1.94 -6.93
CA ALA A 85 -3.28 1.97 -8.39
C ALA A 85 -4.14 3.11 -8.93
N ALA A 86 -5.33 3.33 -8.35
CA ALA A 86 -6.23 4.41 -8.74
C ALA A 86 -5.64 5.79 -8.47
N LEU A 87 -5.06 6.00 -7.28
CA LEU A 87 -4.35 7.23 -6.94
C LEU A 87 -3.18 7.49 -7.91
N ARG A 88 -2.38 6.47 -8.24
CA ARG A 88 -1.29 6.59 -9.21
C ARG A 88 -1.75 6.79 -10.65
N ALA A 89 -2.91 6.26 -11.04
CA ALA A 89 -3.43 6.41 -12.39
C ALA A 89 -4.13 7.77 -12.60
N LEU A 90 -4.82 8.27 -11.58
CA LEU A 90 -5.75 9.39 -11.71
C LEU A 90 -5.31 10.65 -10.95
N ARG A 91 -4.35 10.54 -10.03
CA ARG A 91 -3.95 11.59 -9.08
C ARG A 91 -2.43 11.65 -8.88
N GLU A 92 -1.64 11.18 -9.85
CA GLU A 92 -0.18 11.08 -9.71
C GLU A 92 0.49 12.38 -9.27
N SER A 93 0.05 13.51 -9.82
CA SER A 93 0.56 14.85 -9.47
C SER A 93 0.27 15.26 -8.01
N ALA A 94 -0.81 14.76 -7.42
CA ALA A 94 -1.18 15.03 -6.03
C ALA A 94 -0.53 14.06 -5.03
N CYS A 95 -0.13 12.87 -5.48
CA CYS A 95 0.43 11.84 -4.59
C CYS A 95 1.82 12.19 -4.05
N ARG A 96 2.69 12.79 -4.88
CA ARG A 96 4.08 13.08 -4.48
C ARG A 96 4.17 14.12 -3.35
N PRO A 97 3.54 15.31 -3.46
CA PRO A 97 3.57 16.30 -2.38
C PRO A 97 2.95 15.77 -1.07
N TRP A 98 1.88 14.98 -1.16
CA TRP A 98 1.26 14.37 0.01
C TRP A 98 2.19 13.36 0.71
N LEU A 99 2.90 12.53 -0.04
CA LEU A 99 3.85 11.57 0.52
C LEU A 99 5.00 12.27 1.23
N GLU A 100 5.51 13.35 0.63
CA GLU A 100 6.56 14.20 1.22
C GLU A 100 6.11 14.80 2.56
N GLN A 101 4.87 15.29 2.64
CA GLN A 101 4.29 15.78 3.89
C GLN A 101 4.19 14.69 4.95
N GLN A 102 3.72 13.48 4.60
CA GLN A 102 3.62 12.36 5.54
C GLN A 102 4.99 11.94 6.11
N MET A 103 6.05 11.98 5.28
CA MET A 103 7.42 11.68 5.72
C MET A 103 7.97 12.73 6.70
N GLN A 104 7.62 14.00 6.49
CA GLN A 104 7.97 15.09 7.41
C GLN A 104 7.27 14.96 8.76
N GLU A 105 5.96 14.67 8.75
CA GLU A 105 5.15 14.48 9.97
C GLU A 105 5.63 13.28 10.80
N ALA A 106 6.12 12.22 10.15
CA ALA A 106 6.69 11.04 10.81
C ALA A 106 8.10 11.26 11.40
N ALA A 107 8.59 12.51 11.47
CA ALA A 107 9.94 12.87 11.94
C ALA A 107 11.08 12.10 11.26
N THR A 108 10.83 11.58 10.05
CA THR A 108 11.81 10.81 9.27
C THR A 108 12.62 11.79 8.39
N VAL A 109 13.21 12.82 9.02
CA VAL A 109 13.70 14.03 8.32
C VAL A 109 15.21 14.06 8.03
N GLN A 110 15.95 13.01 8.39
CA GLN A 110 17.39 12.93 8.11
C GLN A 110 17.71 11.91 7.01
N GLY A 111 18.43 12.39 6.00
CA GLY A 111 18.89 11.63 4.83
C GLY A 111 18.31 12.14 3.51
N SER A 112 18.71 11.52 2.40
CA SER A 112 18.13 11.71 1.07
C SER A 112 16.65 11.30 1.02
N TYR A 113 15.89 11.80 0.03
CA TYR A 113 14.47 11.44 -0.16
C TYR A 113 14.25 9.92 -0.18
N ASP A 114 15.13 9.20 -0.88
CA ASP A 114 15.07 7.74 -0.92
C ASP A 114 15.30 7.12 0.47
N GLU A 115 16.26 7.60 1.26
CA GLU A 115 16.50 7.08 2.61
C GLU A 115 15.33 7.33 3.56
N GLN A 116 14.73 8.51 3.50
CA GLN A 116 13.56 8.85 4.32
C GLN A 116 12.37 7.98 3.94
N LEU A 117 12.12 7.80 2.64
CA LEU A 117 11.04 6.96 2.14
C LEU A 117 11.26 5.50 2.53
N ARG A 118 12.51 5.03 2.49
CA ARG A 118 12.90 3.67 2.91
C ARG A 118 12.65 3.43 4.40
N LYS A 119 12.97 4.41 5.26
CA LYS A 119 12.69 4.34 6.71
C LYS A 119 11.18 4.33 6.97
N TRP A 120 10.43 5.23 6.34
CA TRP A 120 8.98 5.32 6.49
C TRP A 120 8.24 4.06 5.98
N LEU A 121 8.67 3.50 4.85
CA LEU A 121 8.09 2.27 4.29
C LEU A 121 8.49 1.00 5.05
N GLY A 122 9.44 1.07 6.00
CA GLY A 122 9.96 -0.09 6.72
C GLY A 122 10.66 -1.07 5.77
N LEU A 123 11.81 -0.67 5.22
CA LEU A 123 12.63 -1.61 4.46
C LEU A 123 12.98 -2.82 5.32
N LYS A 124 12.85 -4.04 4.76
CA LYS A 124 13.33 -5.25 5.42
C LYS A 124 14.85 -5.16 5.53
N THR A 125 15.33 -4.74 6.69
CA THR A 125 16.68 -5.08 7.11
C THR A 125 16.70 -6.58 7.38
N LYS A 126 17.64 -7.29 6.73
CA LYS A 126 18.03 -8.60 7.26
C LYS A 126 18.51 -8.32 8.68
N MET A 127 17.91 -8.95 9.68
CA MET A 127 18.57 -9.13 10.96
C MET A 127 19.77 -10.06 10.71
N SER A 128 20.87 -9.52 10.21
CA SER A 128 22.16 -10.20 10.25
C SER A 128 22.63 -10.16 11.70
N GLU A 129 22.55 -11.33 12.33
CA GLU A 129 23.33 -11.83 13.46
C GLU A 129 23.51 -10.85 14.63
N LYS A 130 22.66 -10.99 15.65
CA LYS A 130 23.07 -10.69 17.01
C LYS A 130 24.34 -11.49 17.31
N ASP A 131 25.42 -10.77 17.58
CA ASP A 131 26.43 -11.07 18.58
C ASP A 131 26.95 -12.52 18.64
N LEU A 132 28.07 -12.78 17.96
CA LEU A 132 29.12 -13.67 18.45
C LEU A 132 30.41 -12.87 18.62
#